data_AF-A0A964XUJ8-F1
#
_entry.id   AF-A0A964XUJ8-F1
#
_cell.length_a   1.000
_cell.length_b   1.000
_cell.length_c   1.000
_cell.angle_alpha   90.00
_cell.angle_beta   90.00
_cell.angle_gamma   90.00
#
_symmetry.space_group_name_H-M   'P 1'
#
loop_
_entity.id
_entity.type
_entity.pdbx_description
1 polymer ?
#
loop_
_entity_poly.entity_id
_entity_poly.type
_entity_poly.pdbx_seq_one_letter_code
_entity_poly.pdbx_strand_id
1 'polypeptide(L)' 'MRNLLPRETWALMQAQPEAVLIDIRMEIESMYVGRPPGAINIPWYEYPEFTTDVAAFCRQVE' A
#
# COMPACT_ATOMS: atom_id res chain seq x y z
N MET A 1 -10.04 0.42 14.68
CA MET A 1 -9.48 -0.01 13.39
C MET A 1 -10.50 -0.91 12.70
N ARG A 2 -10.64 -0.82 11.38
CA ARG A 2 -11.51 -1.70 10.58
C ARG A 2 -10.61 -2.56 9.70
N ASN A 3 -10.70 -3.88 9.84
CA ASN A 3 -9.96 -4.83 9.03
C ASN A 3 -10.91 -5.41 7.99
N LEU A 4 -10.51 -5.37 6.71
CA LEU A 4 -11.27 -5.92 5.59
C LEU A 4 -10.54 -7.14 5.04
N LEU A 5 -11.31 -8.17 4.65
CA LEU A 5 -10.79 -9.27 3.86
C LEU A 5 -10.47 -8.81 2.43
N PRO A 6 -9.58 -9.50 1.69
CA PRO A 6 -9.19 -9.09 0.34
C PRO A 6 -10.37 -8.88 -0.63
N ARG A 7 -11.41 -9.73 -0.55
CA ARG A 7 -12.62 -9.60 -1.36
C ARG A 7 -13.46 -8.38 -0.99
N GLU A 8 -13.51 -8.03 0.30
CA GLU A 8 -14.24 -6.86 0.78
C GLU A 8 -13.51 -5.58 0.40
N THR A 9 -12.18 -5.56 0.49
CA THR A 9 -11.33 -4.46 0.00
C THR A 9 -11.51 -4.25 -1.50
N TRP A 10 -11.50 -5.33 -2.29
CA TRP A 10 -11.75 -5.23 -3.72
C TRP A 10 -13.13 -4.64 -4.03
N ALA A 11 -14.18 -5.12 -3.35
CA ALA A 11 -15.53 -4.58 -3.51
C ALA A 11 -15.61 -3.08 -3.14
N LEU A 12 -14.92 -2.67 -2.06
CA LEU A 12 -14.82 -1.26 -1.66
C LEU A 12 -14.18 -0.42 -2.77
N MET A 13 -13.05 -0.86 -3.32
CA MET A 13 -12.34 -0.14 -4.40
C MET A 13 -13.20 0.01 -5.66
N GLN A 14 -14.05 -0.97 -5.97
CA GLN A 14 -14.98 -0.85 -7.10
C GLN A 14 -16.14 0.11 -6.80
N ALA A 15 -16.59 0.16 -5.54
CA ALA A 15 -17.73 0.99 -5.13
C ALA A 15 -17.36 2.46 -4.87
N GLN A 16 -16.11 2.75 -4.51
CA GLN A 16 -15.58 4.07 -4.19
C GLN A 16 -14.36 4.35 -5.08
N PRO A 17 -14.54 4.99 -6.25
CA PRO A 17 -13.45 5.28 -7.19
C PRO A 17 -12.33 6.16 -6.60
N GLU A 18 -12.64 6.93 -5.55
CA GLU A 18 -11.70 7.74 -4.78
C GLU A 18 -10.90 6.94 -3.73
N ALA A 19 -11.26 5.68 -3.48
CA ALA A 19 -10.54 4.85 -2.52
C ALA A 19 -9.15 4.50 -3.05
N VAL A 20 -8.14 4.71 -2.21
CA VAL A 20 -6.75 4.38 -2.53
C VAL A 20 -6.31 3.16 -1.74
N LEU A 21 -5.69 2.19 -2.43
CA LEU A 21 -5.02 1.06 -1.80
C LEU A 21 -3.51 1.32 -1.78
N ILE A 22 -2.95 1.46 -0.58
CA ILE A 22 -1.49 1.64 -0.39
C ILE A 22 -0.85 0.28 -0.12
N ASP A 23 0.06 -0.12 -1.00
CA ASP A 23 0.94 -1.27 -0.81
C ASP A 23 2.19 -0.80 -0.06
N ILE A 24 2.29 -1.15 1.22
CA ILE A 24 3.37 -0.70 2.10
C ILE A 24 4.60 -1.62 2.10
N ARG A 25 4.58 -2.67 1.29
CA ARG A 25 5.71 -3.59 1.12
C ARG A 25 6.88 -2.89 0.45
N MET A 26 8.05 -3.52 0.50
CA MET A 26 9.20 -3.08 -0.27
C MET A 26 8.89 -3.09 -1.76
N GLU A 27 9.52 -2.19 -2.51
CA GLU A 27 9.31 -2.04 -3.95
C GLU A 27 9.57 -3.36 -4.68
N ILE A 28 10.61 -4.09 -4.26
CA ILE A 28 10.97 -5.38 -4.84
C ILE A 28 9.86 -6.42 -4.69
N GLU A 29 9.18 -6.47 -3.54
CA GLU A 29 8.05 -7.40 -3.33
C GLU A 29 6.85 -7.02 -4.21
N SER A 30 6.57 -5.72 -4.31
CA SER A 30 5.47 -5.18 -5.12
C SER A 30 5.69 -5.44 -6.61
N MET A 31 6.94 -5.33 -7.09
CA MET A 31 7.32 -5.54 -8.48
C MET A 31 7.40 -7.02 -8.87
N TYR A 32 8.07 -7.85 -8.06
CA TYR A 32 8.37 -9.23 -8.45
C TYR A 32 7.25 -10.22 -8.11
N VAL A 33 6.55 -10.05 -6.97
CA VAL A 33 5.40 -10.91 -6.61
C VAL A 33 4.13 -10.41 -7.29
N GLY A 34 4.08 -9.10 -7.55
CA GLY A 34 2.91 -8.40 -8.05
C GLY A 34 2.14 -7.69 -6.94
N ARG A 35 1.15 -6.90 -7.35
CA ARG A 35 0.31 -6.08 -6.47
C ARG A 35 -1.13 -6.05 -7.00
N PRO A 36 -2.14 -5.80 -6.14
CA PRO A 36 -3.51 -5.60 -6.61
C PRO A 36 -3.60 -4.46 -7.64
N PRO A 37 -4.50 -4.56 -8.64
CA PRO A 37 -4.68 -3.50 -9.63
C PRO A 37 -5.02 -2.16 -8.98
N GLY A 38 -4.38 -1.09 -9.43
CA GLY A 38 -4.59 0.26 -8.91
C GLY A 38 -3.93 0.55 -7.56
N ALA A 39 -3.23 -0.42 -6.95
CA ALA A 39 -2.48 -0.17 -5.72
C ALA A 39 -1.27 0.75 -5.96
N ILE A 40 -1.11 1.75 -5.10
CA ILE A 40 0.04 2.66 -5.09
C ILE A 40 1.05 2.10 -4.08
N ASN A 41 2.29 1.86 -4.52
CA ASN A 41 3.32 1.38 -3.61
C ASN A 41 4.02 2.56 -2.95
N ILE A 42 3.96 2.60 -1.61
CA ILE A 42 4.68 3.55 -0.76
C ILE A 42 5.31 2.68 0.35
N PRO A 43 6.56 2.24 0.20
CA PRO A 43 7.18 1.34 1.16
C PRO A 43 7.22 1.95 2.57
N TRP A 44 6.90 1.14 3.58
CA TRP A 44 7.02 1.54 4.98
C TRP A 44 8.49 1.57 5.45
N TYR A 45 9.30 0.70 4.86
CA TYR A 45 10.76 0.63 4.98
C TYR A 45 11.30 -0.02 3.70
N GLU A 46 12.60 0.14 3.44
CA GLU A 46 13.25 -0.39 2.23
C GLU A 46 14.66 -0.91 2.49
N TYR A 47 15.17 -1.78 1.61
CA TYR A 47 16.58 -2.17 1.57
C TYR A 47 17.45 -0.98 1.09
N PRO A 48 18.69 -0.84 1.62
CA PRO A 48 19.35 -1.69 2.62
C PRO A 48 19.08 -1.34 4.08
N GLU A 49 18.49 -0.19 4.36
CA GLU A 49 18.44 0.35 5.73
C GLU A 49 17.47 -0.41 6.65
N PHE A 50 16.41 -1.00 6.10
CA PHE A 50 15.35 -1.70 6.86
C PHE A 50 14.83 -0.91 8.08
N THR A 51 14.86 0.41 7.96
CA THR A 51 14.46 1.33 9.02
C THR A 51 13.33 2.19 8.49
N THR A 52 12.31 2.38 9.32
CA THR A 52 11.11 3.14 8.97
C THR A 52 11.33 4.65 9.13
N ASP A 53 10.89 5.45 8.17
CA ASP A 53 10.76 6.91 8.30
C ASP A 53 9.29 7.29 8.30
N VAL A 54 8.73 7.44 9.51
CA VAL A 54 7.31 7.76 9.71
C VAL A 54 6.94 9.09 9.05
N ALA A 55 7.80 10.10 9.15
CA ALA A 55 7.50 11.42 8.64
C ALA A 55 7.51 11.43 7.11
N ALA A 56 8.45 10.71 6.48
CA ALA A 56 8.48 10.56 5.03
C ALA A 56 7.30 9.76 4.48
N PHE A 57 6.85 8.72 5.21
CA PHE A 57 5.65 7.98 4.82
C PHE A 57 4.40 8.87 4.89
N CYS A 58 4.17 9.55 6.01
CA CYS A 58 3.01 10.43 6.20
C CYS A 58 2.92 11.51 5.10
N ARG A 59 4.04 12.15 4.73
CA ARG A 59 4.06 13.16 3.65
C ARG A 59 3.65 12.63 2.26
N GLN A 60 3.70 11.32 2.03
CA GLN A 60 3.33 10.71 0.76
C GLN A 60 1.88 10.23 0.71
N VAL A 61 1.22 10.10 1.87
CA VAL A 61 -0.17 9.63 1.97
C VAL A 61 -1.18 10.72 2.35
N GLU A 62 -0.70 11.90 2.78
CA GLU A 62 -1.48 13.12 3.03
C GLU A 62 -1.76 13.89 1.74
#